data_AF-A0AAW0TCR1-F1
#
_entry.id   AF-A0AAW0TCR1-F1
#
_cell.length_a   1.000
_cell.length_b   1.000
_cell.length_c   1.000
_cell.angle_alpha   90.00
_cell.angle_beta   90.00
_cell.angle_gamma   90.00
#
_symmetry.space_group_name_H-M   'P 1'
#
loop_
_entity.id
_entity.type
_entity.pdbx_description
1 polymer ?
#
loop_
_entity_poly.entity_id
_entity_poly.type
_entity_poly.pdbx_seq_one_letter_code
_entity_poly.pdbx_strand_id
1 'polypeptide(L)'
;MNCSRALIRTLATTTARTTRSEAHPGYNKLRATMKEFQIDNGLPIHLKGGVMDNLLFLSTLGISGVGLFMCFNFYFSMAFPPKNK
;
A
#
# COMPACT_ATOMS: atom_id res chain seq x y z
N MET A 1 -4.76 -5.56 -42.87
CA MET A 1 -4.82 -6.59 -41.81
C MET A 1 -3.41 -7.11 -41.58
N ASN A 2 -2.77 -6.71 -40.47
CA ASN A 2 -1.33 -6.87 -40.28
C ASN A 2 -1.02 -8.20 -39.60
N CYS A 3 -0.99 -9.28 -40.38
CA CYS A 3 -0.72 -10.66 -39.95
C CYS A 3 0.65 -10.84 -39.29
N SER A 4 1.62 -9.95 -39.55
CA SER A 4 2.97 -10.02 -38.99
C SER A 4 3.02 -9.80 -37.47
N ARG A 5 2.05 -9.08 -36.89
CA ARG A 5 1.97 -8.90 -35.42
C ARG A 5 1.40 -10.12 -34.69
N ALA A 6 0.65 -10.97 -35.39
CA ALA A 6 0.11 -12.20 -34.81
C ALA A 6 1.22 -13.26 -34.63
N LEU A 7 2.12 -13.38 -35.61
CA LEU A 7 3.19 -14.38 -35.61
C LEU A 7 4.25 -14.14 -34.52
N ILE A 8 4.55 -12.87 -34.19
CA ILE A 8 5.49 -12.54 -33.09
C ILE A 8 4.90 -12.95 -31.73
N ARG A 9 3.58 -12.87 -31.53
CA ARG A 9 2.93 -13.34 -30.29
C ARG A 9 2.92 -14.86 -30.17
N THR A 10 2.87 -15.58 -31.28
CA THR A 10 2.83 -17.05 -31.29
C THR A 10 4.15 -17.66 -30.79
N LEU A 11 5.31 -17.05 -31.09
CA LEU A 11 6.61 -17.58 -30.67
C LEU A 11 6.98 -17.27 -29.21
N ALA A 12 6.43 -16.21 -28.63
CA ALA A 12 6.69 -15.83 -27.23
C ALA A 12 5.75 -16.54 -26.22
N THR A 13 4.80 -17.36 -26.68
CA THR A 13 3.81 -18.03 -25.82
C THR A 13 4.14 -19.52 -25.69
N THR A 14 5.27 -19.83 -25.08
CA THR A 14 5.53 -21.15 -24.46
C THR A 14 5.58 -20.98 -22.94
N THR A 15 4.52 -20.43 -22.35
CA THR A 15 4.17 -20.85 -20.99
C THR A 15 3.47 -22.18 -21.15
N ALA A 16 4.21 -23.26 -20.89
CA ALA A 16 3.66 -24.59 -20.73
C ALA A 16 2.34 -24.47 -19.97
N ARG A 17 1.25 -24.95 -20.57
CA ARG A 17 0.05 -25.34 -19.81
C ARG A 17 0.48 -26.50 -18.94
N THR A 18 1.10 -26.18 -17.82
CA THR A 18 1.40 -27.14 -16.77
C THR A 18 0.06 -27.76 -16.39
N THR A 19 -0.01 -29.06 -16.64
CA THR A 19 -0.93 -29.99 -15.99
C THR A 19 -1.18 -29.54 -14.56
N ARG A 20 -2.42 -29.65 -14.05
CA ARG A 20 -2.86 -29.30 -12.69
C ARG A 20 -1.97 -29.90 -11.59
N SER A 21 -0.75 -29.41 -11.44
CA SER A 21 0.12 -29.58 -10.28
C SER A 21 -0.39 -28.54 -9.30
N GLU A 22 -0.86 -29.00 -8.14
CA GLU A 22 -1.42 -28.11 -7.14
C GLU A 22 -0.42 -27.00 -6.85
N ALA A 23 -0.78 -25.76 -7.21
CA ALA A 23 0.09 -24.62 -6.99
C ALA A 23 0.42 -24.57 -5.50
N HIS A 24 1.70 -24.34 -5.17
CA HIS A 24 2.17 -24.24 -3.80
C HIS A 24 1.18 -23.39 -2.97
N PRO A 25 0.78 -23.78 -1.74
CA PRO A 25 -0.29 -23.11 -1.01
C PRO A 25 -0.07 -21.59 -0.85
N GLY A 26 1.19 -21.14 -0.82
CA GLY A 26 1.56 -19.72 -0.86
C GLY A 26 1.19 -18.98 -2.14
N TYR A 27 1.23 -19.64 -3.30
CA TYR A 27 0.85 -19.04 -4.59
C TYR A 27 -0.62 -18.62 -4.63
N ASN A 28 -1.51 -19.43 -4.05
CA ASN A 28 -2.93 -19.11 -3.99
C ASN A 28 -3.20 -17.87 -3.11
N LYS A 29 -2.48 -17.75 -1.98
CA LYS A 29 -2.55 -16.56 -1.13
C LYS A 29 -2.03 -15.32 -1.85
N LEU A 30 -0.85 -15.42 -2.48
CA LEU A 30 -0.28 -14.32 -3.27
C LEU A 30 -1.21 -13.87 -4.37
N ARG A 31 -1.82 -14.80 -5.11
CA ARG A 31 -2.77 -14.48 -6.19
C ARG A 31 -4.02 -13.78 -5.65
N ALA A 32 -4.52 -14.17 -4.48
CA ALA A 32 -5.64 -13.50 -3.83
C ALA A 32 -5.28 -12.05 -3.46
N THR A 33 -4.13 -11.83 -2.83
CA THR A 33 -3.63 -10.49 -2.50
C THR A 33 -3.39 -9.65 -3.75
N MET A 34 -2.73 -10.19 -4.78
CA MET A 34 -2.53 -9.49 -6.05
C MET A 34 -3.85 -9.05 -6.68
N LYS A 35 -4.87 -9.91 -6.64
CA LYS A 35 -6.21 -9.58 -7.16
C LYS A 35 -6.80 -8.38 -6.41
N GLU A 36 -6.75 -8.38 -5.09
CA GLU A 36 -7.26 -7.29 -4.25
C GLU A 36 -6.53 -5.96 -4.51
N PHE A 37 -5.20 -6.00 -4.57
CA PHE A 37 -4.38 -4.82 -4.87
C PHE A 37 -4.41 -4.39 -6.35
N GLN A 38 -5.03 -5.15 -7.25
CA GLN A 38 -5.24 -4.79 -8.65
C GLN A 38 -6.63 -4.23 -8.94
N ILE A 39 -7.58 -4.30 -7.99
CA ILE A 39 -8.91 -3.72 -8.20
C ILE A 39 -8.79 -2.20 -8.36
N ASP A 40 -9.39 -1.66 -9.43
CA ASP A 40 -9.39 -0.23 -9.71
C ASP A 40 -10.49 0.49 -8.93
N ASN A 41 -10.25 0.70 -7.63
CA ASN A 41 -11.18 1.35 -6.70
C ASN A 41 -10.90 2.85 -6.54
N GLY A 42 -9.94 3.43 -7.26
CA GLY A 42 -9.48 4.81 -7.08
C GLY A 42 -8.77 5.11 -5.74
N LEU A 43 -8.64 4.12 -4.86
CA LEU A 43 -7.94 4.26 -3.58
C LEU A 43 -6.42 4.32 -3.78
N PRO A 44 -5.70 5.16 -3.01
CA PRO A 44 -4.25 5.17 -3.02
C PRO A 44 -3.68 3.87 -2.43
N ILE A 45 -2.46 3.50 -2.84
CA ILE A 45 -1.85 2.19 -2.51
C ILE A 45 -1.74 1.91 -1.00
N HIS A 46 -1.57 2.95 -0.17
CA HIS A 46 -1.42 2.84 1.28
C HIS A 46 -2.74 2.73 2.06
N LEU A 47 -3.90 2.80 1.38
CA LEU A 47 -5.22 2.53 1.95
C LEU A 47 -5.89 1.32 1.28
N LYS A 48 -5.15 0.64 0.39
CA LYS A 48 -5.72 -0.40 -0.49
C LYS A 48 -5.94 -1.74 0.23
N GLY A 49 -5.26 -1.97 1.35
CA GLY A 49 -5.44 -3.12 2.24
C GLY A 49 -6.67 -3.01 3.16
N GLY A 50 -7.43 -1.92 3.09
CA GLY A 50 -8.76 -1.82 3.71
C GLY A 50 -8.77 -1.15 5.08
N VAL A 51 -9.56 -1.69 6.02
CA VAL A 51 -9.88 -1.02 7.29
C VAL A 51 -8.65 -0.90 8.21
N MET A 52 -7.76 -1.90 8.20
CA MET A 52 -6.55 -1.85 9.02
C MET A 52 -5.59 -0.72 8.59
N ASP A 53 -5.48 -0.48 7.29
CA ASP A 53 -4.67 0.62 6.76
C ASP A 53 -5.20 1.97 7.23
N ASN A 54 -6.53 2.15 7.23
CA ASN A 54 -7.17 3.38 7.72
C ASN A 54 -6.93 3.59 9.22
N LEU A 55 -7.09 2.56 10.04
CA LEU A 55 -6.84 2.65 11.48
C LEU A 55 -5.37 3.00 11.77
N LEU A 56 -4.44 2.35 11.06
CA LEU A 56 -3.01 2.60 11.20
C LEU A 56 -2.65 4.03 10.75
N PHE A 57 -3.21 4.50 9.65
CA PHE A 57 -3.00 5.86 9.16
C PHE A 57 -3.53 6.91 10.17
N LEU A 58 -4.76 6.73 10.65
CA LEU A 58 -5.38 7.67 11.60
C LEU A 58 -4.63 7.71 12.93
N SER A 59 -4.23 6.56 13.48
CA SER A 59 -3.45 6.50 14.71
C SER A 59 -2.09 7.19 14.57
N THR A 60 -1.40 6.97 13.44
CA THR A 60 -0.13 7.62 13.14
C THR A 60 -0.30 9.14 13.06
N LEU A 61 -1.30 9.61 12.33
CA LEU A 61 -1.60 11.04 12.20
C LEU A 61 -1.94 11.68 13.55
N GLY A 62 -2.70 10.98 14.39
CA GLY A 62 -3.01 11.41 15.75
C GLY A 62 -1.77 11.57 16.63
N ILE A 63 -0.91 10.54 16.68
CA ILE A 63 0.33 10.56 17.48
C ILE A 63 1.28 11.67 16.99
N SER A 64 1.44 11.82 15.68
CA SER A 64 2.25 12.91 15.11
C SER A 64 1.70 14.30 15.46
N GLY A 65 0.38 14.49 15.41
CA GLY A 65 -0.26 15.74 15.80
C GLY A 65 -0.03 16.08 17.27
N VAL A 66 -0.18 15.10 18.17
CA VAL A 66 0.12 15.26 19.60
C VAL A 66 1.59 15.62 19.81
N GLY A 67 2.52 14.92 19.14
CA GLY A 67 3.95 15.19 19.22
C GLY A 67 4.29 16.62 18.79
N LEU A 68 3.74 17.08 17.66
CA LEU A 68 3.93 18.46 17.20
C LEU A 68 3.39 19.48 18.20
N PHE A 69 2.20 19.26 18.75
CA PHE A 69 1.62 20.13 19.77
C PHE A 69 2.52 20.23 21.01
N MET A 70 3.06 19.10 21.48
CA MET A 70 3.99 19.09 22.62
C MET A 70 5.28 19.84 22.30
N CYS A 71 5.84 19.67 21.10
CA CYS A 71 7.01 20.43 20.66
C CYS A 71 6.72 21.94 20.66
N PHE A 72 5.59 22.38 20.10
CA PHE A 72 5.23 23.80 20.09
C PHE A 72 5.05 24.38 21.49
N ASN A 73 4.38 23.65 22.39
CA ASN A 73 4.25 24.08 23.79
C ASN A 73 5.62 24.20 24.47
N PHE A 74 6.51 23.23 24.23
CA PHE A 74 7.87 23.26 24.76
C PHE A 74 8.65 24.48 24.25
N TYR A 75 8.66 24.72 22.94
CA TYR A 75 9.33 25.90 22.37
C TYR A 75 8.74 27.20 22.89
N PHE A 76 7.41 27.30 23.00
CA PHE A 76 6.74 28.49 23.53
C PHE A 76 7.12 28.77 24.98
N SER A 77 7.12 27.74 25.84
CA SER A 77 7.51 27.86 27.24
C SER A 77 8.98 28.27 27.43
N MET A 78 9.86 27.83 26.52
CA MET A 78 11.27 28.20 26.56
C MET A 78 11.53 29.60 25.98
N ALA A 79 10.78 30.00 24.96
CA ALA A 79 10.88 31.34 24.38
C ALA A 79 10.34 32.42 25.32
N PHE A 80 9.28 32.11 26.08
CA PHE A 80 8.65 33.03 27.02
C PHE A 80 8.63 32.41 28.42
N PRO A 81 9.75 32.46 29.17
CA PRO A 81 9.78 31.95 30.52
C PRO A 81 8.74 32.69 31.37
N PRO A 82 7.97 31.97 32.22
CA PRO A 82 6.99 32.61 33.07
C PRO A 82 7.70 33.57 34.01
N LYS A 83 7.22 34.81 34.05
CA LYS A 83 7.79 35.84 34.93
C LYS A 83 7.55 35.39 36.37
N ASN A 84 8.64 35.17 37.11
CA ASN A 84 8.61 34.79 38.52
C ASN A 84 7.64 35.71 39.28
N LYS A 85 6.76 35.13 40.12
CA LYS A 85 6.00 35.92 41.10
C LYS A 85 6.92 36.42 42.20
#